data_AF-A0A933F7W7-F1
#
_entry.id   AF-A0A933F7W7-F1
#
_cell.length_a   1.000
_cell.length_b   1.000
_cell.length_c   1.000
_cell.angle_alpha   90.00
_cell.angle_beta   90.00
_cell.angle_gamma   90.00
#
_symmetry.space_group_name_H-M   'P 1'
#
loop_
_entity.id
_entity.type
_entity.pdbx_description
1 polymer ?
#
loop_
_entity_poly.entity_id
_entity_poly.type
_entity_poly.pdbx_seq_one_letter_code
_entity_poly.pdbx_strand_id
1 'polypeptide(L)'
;MNQDESDTQSVNRALQDKGGSVLREFTRVVNAFSKALDQKDRQRESIKYKLEDLFDRIQNASQKLETVVRNIEIYRQNNEKIAVALDNLAEREELIKGQFEKLMAAPRFETDESAGDAGRQGGMSLRENLVRKRKQFLDGLDGIFRKLEEELAVIEGVRKEMERARMEIAIKNEESLETKLYLENQRIQLLQEVKVLQEELDGSVKQETVLIREFDRLLNGAEAQIEIGQEADRVLLSVLAEPEPDGPELAPARDSGPIPLVRDAKKSDRPPRGQKKAAS
;
A
#
# COMPACT_ATOMS: atom_id res chain seq x y z
N MET A 1 78.48 15.93 -37.38
CA MET A 1 78.03 15.61 -36.01
C MET A 1 76.61 16.10 -35.69
N ASN A 2 75.89 16.82 -36.56
CA ASN A 2 74.65 17.50 -36.14
C ASN A 2 73.34 16.97 -36.77
N GLN A 3 73.39 15.93 -37.60
CA GLN A 3 72.21 15.42 -38.31
C GLN A 3 71.53 14.29 -37.53
N ASP A 4 72.30 13.32 -37.02
CA ASP A 4 71.78 12.23 -36.18
C ASP A 4 71.22 12.71 -34.81
N GLU A 5 71.82 13.76 -34.22
CA GLU A 5 71.30 14.38 -32.99
C GLU A 5 70.00 15.17 -33.24
N SER A 6 69.88 15.83 -34.39
CA SER A 6 68.65 16.51 -34.81
C SER A 6 67.53 15.50 -35.06
N ASP A 7 67.84 14.39 -35.72
CA ASP A 7 66.87 13.36 -36.07
C ASP A 7 66.36 12.64 -34.82
N THR A 8 67.23 12.30 -33.85
CA THR A 8 66.84 11.70 -32.56
C THR A 8 66.01 12.66 -31.69
N GLN A 9 66.34 13.95 -31.63
CA GLN A 9 65.51 14.94 -30.94
C GLN A 9 64.12 15.09 -31.58
N SER A 10 64.04 15.05 -32.92
CA SER A 10 62.76 15.12 -33.62
C SER A 10 61.88 13.90 -33.33
N VAL A 11 62.47 12.70 -33.31
CA VAL A 11 61.78 11.44 -33.00
C VAL A 11 61.31 11.42 -31.55
N ASN A 12 62.13 11.91 -30.61
CA ASN A 12 61.75 12.00 -29.20
C ASN A 12 60.51 12.90 -29.01
N ARG A 13 60.50 14.09 -29.61
CA ARG A 13 59.32 14.98 -29.56
C ARG A 13 58.08 14.33 -30.17
N ALA A 14 58.22 13.69 -31.32
CA ALA A 14 57.10 12.98 -31.97
C ALA A 14 56.55 11.83 -31.11
N LEU A 15 57.41 11.09 -30.40
CA LEU A 15 57.00 10.04 -29.47
C LEU A 15 56.32 10.60 -28.22
N GLN A 16 56.81 11.72 -27.68
CA GLN A 16 56.17 12.41 -26.55
C GLN A 16 54.77 12.91 -26.92
N ASP A 17 54.62 13.55 -28.08
CA ASP A 17 53.32 14.04 -28.57
C ASP A 17 52.34 12.88 -28.80
N LYS A 18 52.82 11.79 -29.40
CA LYS A 18 52.01 10.59 -29.64
C LYS A 18 51.59 9.93 -28.32
N GLY A 19 52.51 9.75 -27.37
CA GLY A 19 52.23 9.22 -26.04
C GLY A 19 51.22 10.08 -25.27
N GLY A 20 51.40 11.40 -25.29
CA GLY A 20 50.46 12.36 -24.71
C GLY A 20 49.08 12.31 -25.37
N SER A 21 49.02 12.11 -26.69
CA SER A 21 47.75 11.91 -27.41
C SER A 21 47.04 10.63 -26.98
N VAL A 22 47.76 9.51 -26.90
CA VAL A 22 47.20 8.21 -26.48
C VAL A 22 46.68 8.27 -25.04
N LEU A 23 47.46 8.87 -24.12
CA LEU A 23 47.04 9.03 -22.72
C LEU A 23 45.77 9.87 -22.59
N ARG A 24 45.64 10.95 -23.37
CA ARG A 24 44.44 11.80 -23.39
C ARG A 24 43.22 11.05 -23.88
N GLU A 25 43.32 10.31 -24.97
CA GLU A 25 42.20 9.51 -25.50
C GLU A 25 41.82 8.37 -24.55
N PHE A 26 42.80 7.66 -23.97
CA PHE A 26 42.52 6.64 -22.96
C PHE A 26 41.79 7.22 -21.74
N THR A 27 42.30 8.32 -21.20
CA THR A 27 41.67 9.05 -20.08
C THR A 27 40.25 9.49 -20.42
N ARG A 28 40.03 9.97 -21.64
CA ARG A 28 38.69 10.35 -22.12
C ARG A 28 37.73 9.16 -22.15
N VAL A 29 38.16 8.02 -22.66
CA VAL A 29 37.34 6.80 -22.74
C VAL A 29 37.03 6.26 -21.35
N VAL A 30 38.05 6.15 -20.48
CA VAL A 30 37.88 5.74 -19.08
C VAL A 30 36.86 6.62 -18.36
N ASN A 31 37.02 7.95 -18.46
CA ASN A 31 36.08 8.89 -17.86
C ASN A 31 34.66 8.78 -18.44
N ALA A 32 34.51 8.42 -19.72
CA ALA A 32 33.21 8.21 -20.33
C ALA A 32 32.53 6.94 -19.78
N PHE A 33 33.26 5.84 -19.65
CA PHE A 33 32.76 4.61 -19.02
C PHE A 33 32.37 4.84 -17.57
N SER A 34 33.24 5.46 -16.76
CA SER A 34 32.93 5.77 -15.36
C SER A 34 31.65 6.59 -15.22
N LYS A 35 31.50 7.66 -16.01
CA LYS A 35 30.28 8.49 -15.98
C LYS A 35 29.04 7.72 -16.41
N ALA A 36 29.14 6.87 -17.42
CA ALA A 36 28.02 6.07 -17.91
C ALA A 36 27.58 5.04 -16.86
N LEU A 37 28.53 4.38 -16.18
CA LEU A 37 28.27 3.44 -15.10
C LEU A 37 27.65 4.14 -13.88
N ASP A 38 28.20 5.28 -13.46
CA ASP A 38 27.62 6.10 -12.37
C ASP A 38 26.16 6.51 -12.68
N GLN A 39 25.87 6.87 -13.92
CA GLN A 39 24.51 7.21 -14.34
C GLN A 39 23.59 5.99 -14.29
N LYS A 40 24.08 4.81 -14.72
CA LYS A 40 23.33 3.56 -14.66
C LYS A 40 23.02 3.13 -13.23
N ASP A 41 23.98 3.28 -12.32
CA ASP A 41 23.78 3.01 -10.90
C ASP A 41 22.68 3.88 -10.30
N ARG A 42 22.70 5.20 -10.58
CA ARG A 42 21.65 6.13 -10.12
C ARG A 42 20.27 5.80 -10.69
N GLN A 43 20.21 5.42 -11.97
CA GLN A 43 18.96 4.98 -12.59
C GLN A 43 18.42 3.72 -11.91
N ARG A 44 19.29 2.74 -11.68
CA ARG A 44 18.95 1.48 -11.01
C ARG A 44 18.42 1.74 -9.59
N GLU A 45 19.08 2.58 -8.81
CA GLU A 45 18.60 2.98 -7.49
C GLU A 45 17.23 3.67 -7.57
N SER A 46 17.05 4.61 -8.50
CA SER A 46 15.76 5.29 -8.69
C SER A 46 14.63 4.32 -9.01
N ILE A 47 14.86 3.34 -9.89
CA ILE A 47 13.85 2.31 -10.22
C ILE A 47 13.57 1.41 -9.01
N LYS A 48 14.60 1.02 -8.25
CA LYS A 48 14.43 0.22 -7.02
C LYS A 48 13.55 0.94 -5.99
N TYR A 49 13.80 2.22 -5.72
CA TYR A 49 12.95 3.00 -4.81
C TYR A 49 11.51 3.10 -5.28
N LYS A 50 11.28 3.27 -6.59
CA LYS A 50 9.91 3.27 -7.14
C LYS A 50 9.24 1.91 -6.98
N LEU A 51 9.96 0.81 -7.22
CA LEU A 51 9.44 -0.53 -7.03
C LEU A 51 9.06 -0.78 -5.57
N GLU A 52 9.89 -0.37 -4.62
CA GLU A 52 9.59 -0.46 -3.18
C GLU A 52 8.31 0.31 -2.80
N ASP A 53 8.17 1.56 -3.24
CA ASP A 53 6.94 2.35 -3.01
C ASP A 53 5.70 1.71 -3.66
N LEU A 54 5.83 1.13 -4.85
CA LEU A 54 4.72 0.40 -5.48
C LEU A 54 4.36 -0.88 -4.71
N PHE A 55 5.34 -1.61 -4.18
CA PHE A 55 5.07 -2.78 -3.34
C PHE A 55 4.28 -2.39 -2.08
N ASP A 56 4.67 -1.32 -1.41
CA ASP A 56 3.95 -0.79 -0.25
C ASP A 56 2.51 -0.40 -0.61
N ARG A 57 2.30 0.26 -1.76
CA ARG A 57 0.96 0.61 -2.26
C ARG A 57 0.11 -0.61 -2.58
N ILE A 58 0.69 -1.63 -3.23
CA ILE A 58 0.01 -2.89 -3.56
C ILE A 58 -0.38 -3.64 -2.27
N GLN A 59 0.51 -3.69 -1.30
CA GLN A 59 0.24 -4.34 -0.01
C GLN A 59 -0.91 -3.62 0.72
N ASN A 60 -0.86 -2.29 0.79
CA ASN A 60 -1.93 -1.48 1.39
C ASN A 60 -3.28 -1.67 0.67
N ALA A 61 -3.28 -1.67 -0.67
CA ALA A 61 -4.49 -1.92 -1.45
C ALA A 61 -5.04 -3.34 -1.21
N SER A 62 -4.16 -4.33 -1.08
CA SER A 62 -4.55 -5.72 -0.82
C SER A 62 -5.17 -5.90 0.58
N GLN A 63 -4.61 -5.27 1.61
CA GLN A 63 -5.20 -5.28 2.96
C GLN A 63 -6.57 -4.61 3.02
N LYS A 64 -6.74 -3.47 2.32
CA LYS A 64 -8.04 -2.81 2.18
C LYS A 64 -9.04 -3.71 1.47
N LEU A 65 -8.63 -4.36 0.39
CA LEU A 65 -9.47 -5.29 -0.36
C LEU A 65 -9.92 -6.47 0.50
N GLU A 66 -9.02 -7.06 1.30
CA GLU A 66 -9.35 -8.14 2.23
C GLU A 66 -10.41 -7.70 3.26
N THR A 67 -10.26 -6.48 3.79
CA THR A 67 -11.24 -5.90 4.73
C THR A 67 -12.61 -5.74 4.09
N VAL A 68 -12.67 -5.20 2.86
CA VAL A 68 -13.92 -5.01 2.11
C VAL A 68 -14.59 -6.34 1.79
N VAL A 69 -13.82 -7.35 1.35
CA VAL A 69 -14.33 -8.71 1.09
C VAL A 69 -14.92 -9.32 2.36
N ARG A 70 -14.26 -9.14 3.51
CA ARG A 70 -14.78 -9.59 4.80
C ARG A 70 -16.08 -8.88 5.17
N ASN A 71 -16.19 -7.57 4.92
CA ASN A 71 -17.41 -6.81 5.20
C ASN A 71 -18.59 -7.28 4.33
N ILE A 72 -18.36 -7.53 3.05
CA ILE A 72 -19.37 -8.09 2.13
C ILE A 72 -19.89 -9.43 2.65
N GLU A 73 -18.99 -10.30 3.11
CA GLU A 73 -19.36 -11.59 3.68
C GLU A 73 -20.19 -11.44 4.97
N ILE A 74 -19.84 -10.48 5.85
CA ILE A 74 -20.64 -10.16 7.03
C ILE A 74 -22.04 -9.66 6.64
N TYR A 75 -22.15 -8.80 5.64
CA TYR A 75 -23.44 -8.31 5.14
C TYR A 75 -24.31 -9.44 4.59
N ARG A 76 -23.71 -10.39 3.84
CA ARG A 76 -24.40 -11.59 3.36
C ARG A 76 -24.97 -12.40 4.53
N GLN A 77 -24.14 -12.71 5.53
CA GLN A 77 -24.56 -13.48 6.71
C GLN A 77 -25.64 -12.75 7.53
N ASN A 78 -25.55 -11.44 7.66
CA ASN A 78 -26.56 -10.65 8.36
C ASN A 78 -27.90 -10.65 7.62
N ASN A 79 -27.87 -10.54 6.28
CA ASN A 79 -29.08 -10.65 5.46
C ASN A 79 -29.74 -12.03 5.58
N GLU A 80 -28.95 -13.11 5.63
CA GLU A 80 -29.46 -14.46 5.86
C GLU A 80 -30.14 -14.60 7.23
N LYS A 81 -29.53 -14.05 8.29
CA LYS A 81 -30.12 -14.04 9.63
C LYS A 81 -31.44 -13.26 9.68
N ILE A 82 -31.50 -12.11 9.00
CA ILE A 82 -32.72 -11.31 8.92
C ILE A 82 -33.80 -12.06 8.13
N ALA A 83 -33.46 -12.74 7.04
CA ALA A 83 -34.40 -13.54 6.26
C ALA A 83 -35.04 -14.64 7.13
N VAL A 84 -34.23 -15.42 7.84
CA VAL A 84 -34.72 -16.46 8.78
C VAL A 84 -35.59 -15.84 9.88
N ALA A 85 -35.21 -14.69 10.42
CA ALA A 85 -36.01 -14.00 11.43
C ALA A 85 -37.38 -13.53 10.89
N LEU A 86 -37.42 -13.04 9.66
CA LEU A 86 -38.67 -12.64 8.99
C LEU A 86 -39.58 -13.85 8.73
N ASP A 87 -39.04 -14.99 8.32
CA ASP A 87 -39.80 -16.23 8.12
C ASP A 87 -40.42 -16.71 9.44
N ASN A 88 -39.64 -16.76 10.53
CA ASN A 88 -40.14 -17.11 11.87
C ASN A 88 -41.24 -16.14 12.35
N LEU A 89 -41.12 -14.84 12.04
CA LEU A 89 -42.15 -13.86 12.37
C LEU A 89 -43.43 -14.08 11.56
N ALA A 90 -43.31 -14.49 10.29
CA ALA A 90 -44.46 -14.81 9.45
C ALA A 90 -45.21 -16.05 9.97
N GLU A 91 -44.49 -17.10 10.35
CA GLU A 91 -45.09 -18.29 10.98
C GLU A 91 -45.83 -17.94 12.29
N ARG A 92 -45.23 -17.09 13.13
CA ARG A 92 -45.87 -16.63 14.37
C ARG A 92 -47.11 -15.78 14.10
N GLU A 93 -47.06 -14.90 13.09
CA GLU A 93 -48.21 -14.11 12.67
C GLU A 93 -49.36 -15.01 12.21
N GLU A 94 -49.07 -16.03 11.40
CA GLU A 94 -50.05 -17.00 10.93
C GLU A 94 -50.67 -17.80 12.08
N LEU A 95 -49.87 -18.20 13.06
CA LEU A 95 -50.36 -18.88 14.26
C LEU A 95 -51.35 -18.00 15.05
N ILE A 96 -51.02 -16.72 15.26
CA ILE A 96 -51.89 -15.78 15.98
C ILE A 96 -53.17 -15.52 15.20
N LYS A 97 -53.09 -15.31 13.88
CA LYS A 97 -54.26 -15.17 13.00
C LYS A 97 -55.15 -16.41 13.06
N GLY A 98 -54.57 -17.61 13.02
CA GLY A 98 -55.33 -18.86 13.16
C GLY A 98 -56.00 -19.01 14.53
N GLN A 99 -55.39 -18.53 15.61
CA GLN A 99 -56.03 -18.47 16.93
C GLN A 99 -57.20 -17.47 16.94
N PHE A 100 -57.01 -16.31 16.32
CA PHE A 100 -58.03 -15.28 16.18
C PHE A 100 -59.25 -15.82 15.40
N GLU A 101 -59.01 -16.48 14.27
CA GLU A 101 -60.05 -17.12 13.45
C GLU A 101 -60.79 -18.22 14.22
N LYS A 102 -60.08 -19.07 14.97
CA LYS A 102 -60.70 -20.12 15.80
C LYS A 102 -61.61 -19.54 16.88
N LEU A 103 -61.21 -18.44 17.52
CA LEU A 103 -62.02 -17.75 18.52
C LEU A 103 -63.27 -17.11 17.89
N MET A 104 -63.15 -16.59 16.67
CA MET A 104 -64.28 -16.05 15.90
C MET A 104 -65.22 -17.15 15.37
N ALA A 105 -64.67 -18.32 15.07
CA ALA A 105 -65.40 -19.47 14.53
C ALA A 105 -65.95 -20.43 15.61
N ALA A 106 -65.66 -20.19 16.90
CA ALA A 106 -66.10 -21.04 17.99
C ALA A 106 -67.64 -21.28 17.92
N PRO A 107 -68.13 -22.52 18.15
CA PRO A 107 -69.55 -22.83 17.99
C PRO A 107 -70.40 -21.97 18.91
N ARG A 108 -71.46 -21.37 18.34
CA ARG A 108 -72.58 -20.84 19.12
C ARG A 108 -73.08 -21.97 19.99
N PHE A 109 -72.97 -21.81 21.32
CA PHE A 109 -73.40 -22.79 22.32
C PHE A 109 -74.62 -23.60 21.85
N GLU A 110 -74.43 -24.89 21.61
CA GLU A 110 -75.53 -25.83 21.69
C GLU A 110 -76.01 -25.77 23.14
N THR A 111 -77.26 -25.36 23.28
CA THR A 111 -77.98 -25.30 24.55
C THR A 111 -78.17 -26.73 25.05
N ASP A 112 -77.30 -27.17 25.94
CA ASP A 112 -77.57 -28.37 26.74
C ASP A 112 -78.49 -27.95 27.90
N GLU A 113 -79.79 -28.19 27.70
CA GLU A 113 -80.79 -28.08 28.75
C GLU A 113 -80.52 -29.16 29.82
N SER A 114 -80.01 -28.75 30.98
CA SER A 114 -80.19 -29.53 32.19
C SER A 114 -80.66 -28.60 33.30
N ALA A 115 -81.99 -28.46 33.36
CA ALA A 115 -82.69 -27.90 34.49
C ALA A 115 -82.57 -28.87 35.67
N GLY A 116 -81.85 -28.48 36.71
CA GLY A 116 -81.67 -29.33 37.88
C GLY A 116 -81.12 -28.59 39.09
N ASP A 117 -82.02 -28.33 40.02
CA ASP A 117 -81.81 -28.13 41.46
C ASP A 117 -81.53 -26.72 42.01
N ALA A 118 -82.50 -26.27 42.79
CA ALA A 118 -82.56 -24.99 43.47
C ALA A 118 -82.21 -25.20 44.96
N GLY A 119 -80.93 -25.08 45.30
CA GLY A 119 -80.42 -25.07 46.67
C GLY A 119 -79.98 -23.68 47.13
N ARG A 120 -80.69 -23.11 48.10
CA ARG A 120 -80.55 -21.77 48.69
C ARG A 120 -79.14 -21.48 49.27
N GLN A 121 -78.55 -20.34 48.88
CA GLN A 121 -77.77 -19.45 49.76
C GLN A 121 -77.61 -18.05 49.12
N GLY A 122 -78.01 -17.00 49.85
CA GLY A 122 -77.46 -15.64 49.76
C GLY A 122 -77.54 -14.88 48.42
N GLY A 123 -78.63 -14.14 48.22
CA GLY A 123 -78.53 -12.73 47.83
C GLY A 123 -78.21 -12.34 46.37
N MET A 124 -78.25 -13.24 45.39
CA MET A 124 -78.39 -12.87 43.97
C MET A 124 -79.28 -13.88 43.23
N SER A 125 -80.18 -13.39 42.37
CA SER A 125 -81.05 -14.24 41.54
C SER A 125 -80.21 -15.17 40.66
N LEU A 126 -80.67 -16.39 40.36
CA LEU A 126 -80.02 -17.31 39.41
C LEU A 126 -79.66 -16.58 38.09
N ARG A 127 -80.52 -15.63 37.70
CA ARG A 127 -80.33 -14.70 36.59
C ARG A 127 -79.12 -13.78 36.76
N GLU A 128 -78.93 -13.19 37.93
CA GLU A 128 -77.79 -12.30 38.23
C GLU A 128 -76.46 -13.07 38.24
N ASN A 129 -76.46 -14.32 38.71
CA ASN A 129 -75.29 -15.20 38.62
C ASN A 129 -74.95 -15.55 37.17
N LEU A 130 -75.96 -15.83 36.33
CA LEU A 130 -75.76 -16.09 34.91
C LEU A 130 -75.27 -14.85 34.16
N VAL A 131 -75.85 -13.68 34.46
CA VAL A 131 -75.41 -12.39 33.91
C VAL A 131 -73.97 -12.08 34.30
N ARG A 132 -73.56 -12.35 35.54
CA ARG A 132 -72.17 -12.17 35.98
C ARG A 132 -71.21 -13.13 35.28
N LYS A 133 -71.56 -14.42 35.18
CA LYS A 133 -70.74 -15.41 34.45
C LYS A 133 -70.59 -15.04 32.97
N ARG A 134 -71.68 -14.62 32.32
CA ARG A 134 -71.65 -14.11 30.94
C ARG A 134 -70.74 -12.89 30.82
N LYS A 135 -70.87 -11.93 31.74
CA LYS A 135 -70.02 -10.73 31.74
C LYS A 135 -68.54 -11.09 31.90
N GLN A 136 -68.19 -11.95 32.86
CA GLN A 136 -66.83 -12.42 33.07
C GLN A 136 -66.25 -13.14 31.85
N PHE A 137 -67.08 -13.94 31.16
CA PHE A 137 -66.67 -14.61 29.93
C PHE A 137 -66.42 -13.62 28.78
N LEU A 138 -67.31 -12.64 28.58
CA LEU A 138 -67.13 -11.60 27.57
C LEU A 138 -65.90 -10.72 27.87
N ASP A 139 -65.75 -10.27 29.12
CA ASP A 139 -64.57 -9.50 29.54
C ASP A 139 -63.28 -10.32 29.35
N GLY A 140 -63.34 -11.65 29.55
CA GLY A 140 -62.25 -12.58 29.29
C GLY A 140 -61.90 -12.72 27.81
N LEU A 141 -62.91 -12.84 26.94
CA LEU A 141 -62.72 -12.86 25.48
C LEU A 141 -62.13 -11.55 24.98
N ASP A 142 -62.67 -10.40 25.41
CA ASP A 142 -62.16 -9.07 25.07
C ASP A 142 -60.70 -8.89 25.53
N GLY A 143 -60.33 -9.52 26.64
CA GLY A 143 -58.94 -9.57 27.11
C GLY A 143 -58.03 -10.43 26.24
N ILE A 144 -58.52 -11.55 25.69
CA ILE A 144 -57.76 -12.41 24.78
C ILE A 144 -57.58 -11.72 23.42
N PHE A 145 -58.64 -11.16 22.85
CA PHE A 145 -58.57 -10.46 21.57
C PHE A 145 -57.59 -9.28 21.63
N ARG A 146 -57.65 -8.46 22.69
CA ARG A 146 -56.67 -7.38 22.89
C ARG A 146 -55.23 -7.88 22.93
N LYS A 147 -54.96 -8.99 23.61
CA LYS A 147 -53.60 -9.57 23.63
C LYS A 147 -53.14 -10.03 22.25
N LEU A 148 -54.01 -10.67 21.47
CA LEU A 148 -53.68 -11.11 20.12
C LEU A 148 -53.44 -9.91 19.18
N GLU A 149 -54.24 -8.84 19.30
CA GLU A 149 -54.04 -7.59 18.57
C GLU A 149 -52.72 -6.90 18.94
N GLU A 150 -52.40 -6.83 20.24
CA GLU A 150 -51.12 -6.31 20.74
C GLU A 150 -49.93 -7.12 20.19
N GLU A 151 -50.00 -8.46 20.22
CA GLU A 151 -48.94 -9.31 19.67
C GLU A 151 -48.78 -9.14 18.15
N LEU A 152 -49.88 -9.02 17.40
CA LEU A 152 -49.82 -8.73 15.95
C LEU A 152 -49.18 -7.37 15.67
N ALA A 153 -49.51 -6.34 16.46
CA ALA A 153 -48.91 -5.02 16.33
C ALA A 153 -47.39 -5.03 16.61
N VAL A 154 -46.96 -5.81 17.61
CA VAL A 154 -45.53 -6.01 17.89
C VAL A 154 -44.83 -6.71 16.73
N ILE A 155 -45.42 -7.76 16.16
CA ILE A 155 -44.86 -8.47 15.00
C ILE A 155 -44.72 -7.53 13.81
N GLU A 156 -45.73 -6.71 13.52
CA GLU A 156 -45.67 -5.73 12.43
C GLU A 156 -44.56 -4.69 12.67
N GLY A 157 -44.40 -4.23 13.91
CA GLY A 157 -43.32 -3.32 14.31
C GLY A 157 -41.93 -3.92 14.05
N VAL A 158 -41.69 -5.14 14.53
CA VAL A 158 -40.41 -5.84 14.35
C VAL A 158 -40.16 -6.13 12.87
N ARG A 159 -41.18 -6.51 12.09
CA ARG A 159 -41.05 -6.73 10.64
C ARG A 159 -40.54 -5.47 9.93
N LYS A 160 -41.14 -4.30 10.22
CA LYS A 160 -40.71 -3.02 9.62
C LYS A 160 -39.26 -2.68 9.97
N GLU A 161 -38.83 -2.95 11.20
CA GLU A 161 -37.44 -2.74 11.62
C GLU A 161 -36.47 -3.68 10.89
N MET A 162 -36.82 -4.96 10.76
CA MET A 162 -36.02 -5.95 10.03
C MET A 162 -35.90 -5.62 8.53
N GLU A 163 -36.99 -5.18 7.91
CA GLU A 163 -36.99 -4.71 6.51
C GLU A 163 -36.11 -3.47 6.32
N ARG A 164 -36.17 -2.52 7.26
CA ARG A 164 -35.28 -1.34 7.26
C ARG A 164 -33.81 -1.75 7.39
N ALA A 165 -33.50 -2.63 8.35
CA ALA A 165 -32.14 -3.13 8.54
C ALA A 165 -31.62 -3.86 7.28
N ARG A 166 -32.47 -4.66 6.63
CA ARG A 166 -32.14 -5.33 5.36
C ARG A 166 -31.83 -4.32 4.25
N MET A 167 -32.59 -3.24 4.16
CA MET A 167 -32.35 -2.16 3.20
C MET A 167 -31.01 -1.46 3.46
N GLU A 168 -30.71 -1.11 4.71
CA GLU A 168 -29.42 -0.50 5.07
C GLU A 168 -28.23 -1.41 4.77
N ILE A 169 -28.37 -2.71 5.03
CA ILE A 169 -27.33 -3.70 4.68
C ILE A 169 -27.17 -3.80 3.17
N ALA A 170 -28.26 -3.77 2.40
CA ALA A 170 -28.19 -3.81 0.94
C ALA A 170 -27.40 -2.62 0.38
N ILE A 171 -27.68 -1.40 0.87
CA ILE A 171 -26.95 -0.18 0.49
C ILE A 171 -25.46 -0.32 0.82
N LYS A 172 -25.12 -0.69 2.06
CA LYS A 172 -23.71 -0.86 2.47
C LYS A 172 -22.98 -1.96 1.69
N ASN A 173 -23.70 -3.00 1.30
CA ASN A 173 -23.15 -4.08 0.49
C ASN A 173 -22.85 -3.60 -0.93
N GLU A 174 -23.74 -2.80 -1.53
CA GLU A 174 -23.51 -2.18 -2.83
C GLU A 174 -22.31 -1.23 -2.81
N GLU A 175 -22.23 -0.32 -1.83
CA GLU A 175 -21.06 0.56 -1.63
C GLU A 175 -19.75 -0.24 -1.45
N SER A 176 -19.81 -1.37 -0.75
CA SER A 176 -18.66 -2.24 -0.55
C SER A 176 -18.24 -2.95 -1.84
N LEU A 177 -19.20 -3.35 -2.68
CA LEU A 177 -18.92 -3.95 -3.99
C LEU A 177 -18.28 -2.92 -4.95
N GLU A 178 -18.77 -1.68 -4.95
CA GLU A 178 -18.15 -0.59 -5.72
C GLU A 178 -16.72 -0.33 -5.25
N THR A 179 -16.52 -0.24 -3.93
CA THR A 179 -15.20 -0.06 -3.33
C THR A 179 -14.26 -1.22 -3.67
N LYS A 180 -14.77 -2.45 -3.66
CA LYS A 180 -14.02 -3.65 -4.06
C LYS A 180 -13.53 -3.54 -5.49
N LEU A 181 -14.41 -3.21 -6.44
CA LEU A 181 -14.07 -3.06 -7.85
C LEU A 181 -13.03 -1.95 -8.07
N TYR A 182 -13.18 -0.83 -7.39
CA TYR A 182 -12.20 0.26 -7.42
C TYR A 182 -10.81 -0.20 -6.98
N LEU A 183 -10.73 -0.89 -5.83
CA LEU A 183 -9.46 -1.39 -5.29
C LEU A 183 -8.84 -2.49 -6.16
N GLU A 184 -9.64 -3.37 -6.76
CA GLU A 184 -9.18 -4.38 -7.71
C GLU A 184 -8.56 -3.74 -8.96
N ASN A 185 -9.23 -2.73 -9.53
CA ASN A 185 -8.72 -1.98 -10.67
C ASN A 185 -7.44 -1.22 -10.33
N GLN A 186 -7.39 -0.57 -9.17
CA GLN A 186 -6.18 0.10 -8.69
C GLN A 186 -5.02 -0.90 -8.53
N ARG A 187 -5.28 -2.09 -7.96
CA ARG A 187 -4.26 -3.13 -7.81
C ARG A 187 -3.73 -3.60 -9.16
N ILE A 188 -4.61 -3.79 -10.15
CA ILE A 188 -4.21 -4.19 -11.51
C ILE A 188 -3.29 -3.12 -12.14
N GLN A 189 -3.63 -1.84 -12.01
CA GLN A 189 -2.80 -0.74 -12.53
C GLN A 189 -1.42 -0.73 -11.88
N LEU A 190 -1.34 -0.87 -10.56
CA LEU A 190 -0.07 -0.93 -9.83
C LEU A 190 0.79 -2.13 -10.26
N LEU A 191 0.17 -3.30 -10.45
CA LEU A 191 0.88 -4.50 -10.93
C LEU A 191 1.43 -4.32 -12.36
N GLN A 192 0.69 -3.62 -13.22
CA GLN A 192 1.17 -3.27 -14.56
C GLN A 192 2.38 -2.32 -14.49
N GLU A 193 2.32 -1.31 -13.61
CA GLU A 193 3.44 -0.37 -13.40
C GLU A 193 4.69 -1.10 -12.87
N VAL A 194 4.51 -2.01 -11.90
CA VAL A 194 5.60 -2.88 -11.41
C VAL A 194 6.23 -3.68 -12.55
N LYS A 195 5.40 -4.28 -13.42
CA LYS A 195 5.90 -5.05 -14.56
C LYS A 195 6.75 -4.19 -15.50
N VAL A 196 6.26 -3.00 -15.85
CA VAL A 196 7.00 -2.07 -16.73
C VAL A 196 8.33 -1.67 -16.12
N LEU A 197 8.35 -1.32 -14.82
CA LEU A 197 9.59 -0.94 -14.13
C LEU A 197 10.57 -2.12 -13.98
N GLN A 198 10.07 -3.35 -13.80
CA GLN A 198 10.90 -4.55 -13.79
C GLN A 198 11.56 -4.79 -15.16
N GLU A 199 10.81 -4.64 -16.25
CA GLU A 199 11.35 -4.75 -17.61
C GLU A 199 12.39 -3.65 -17.89
N GLU A 200 12.14 -2.41 -17.44
CA GLU A 200 13.10 -1.30 -17.55
C GLU A 200 14.38 -1.57 -16.74
N LEU A 201 14.24 -2.09 -15.52
CA LEU A 201 15.36 -2.47 -14.65
C LEU A 201 16.21 -3.56 -15.30
N ASP A 202 15.58 -4.64 -15.78
CA ASP A 202 16.26 -5.74 -16.46
C ASP A 202 16.99 -5.27 -17.72
N GLY A 203 16.35 -4.39 -18.50
CA GLY A 203 16.97 -3.75 -19.66
C GLY A 203 18.20 -2.92 -19.28
N SER A 204 18.10 -2.15 -18.20
CA SER A 204 19.22 -1.33 -17.70
C SER A 204 20.38 -2.18 -17.20
N VAL A 205 20.11 -3.25 -16.43
CA VAL A 205 21.12 -4.20 -15.94
C VAL A 205 21.84 -4.89 -17.08
N LYS A 206 21.14 -5.27 -18.15
CA LYS A 206 21.76 -5.84 -19.36
C LYS A 206 22.72 -4.86 -20.03
N GLN A 207 22.31 -3.60 -20.18
CA GLN A 207 23.15 -2.54 -20.76
C GLN A 207 24.38 -2.28 -19.90
N GLU A 208 24.21 -2.17 -18.58
CA GLU A 208 25.29 -2.00 -17.62
C GLU A 208 26.29 -3.15 -17.69
N THR A 209 25.80 -4.39 -17.77
CA THR A 209 26.64 -5.59 -17.92
C THR A 209 27.52 -5.54 -19.17
N VAL A 210 26.97 -5.04 -20.29
CA VAL A 210 27.76 -4.86 -21.53
C VAL A 210 28.84 -3.80 -21.33
N LEU A 211 28.49 -2.66 -20.72
CA LEU A 211 29.46 -1.60 -20.43
C LEU A 211 30.58 -2.07 -19.52
N ILE A 212 30.26 -2.80 -18.44
CA ILE A 212 31.25 -3.35 -17.52
C ILE A 212 32.20 -4.31 -18.24
N ARG A 213 31.67 -5.22 -19.07
CA ARG A 213 32.50 -6.18 -19.82
C ARG A 213 33.45 -5.50 -20.81
N GLU A 214 32.96 -4.52 -21.57
CA GLU A 214 33.80 -3.79 -22.51
C GLU A 214 34.83 -2.92 -21.79
N PHE A 215 34.45 -2.33 -20.65
CA PHE A 215 35.38 -1.53 -19.85
C PHE A 215 36.49 -2.38 -19.25
N ASP A 216 36.15 -3.54 -18.68
CA ASP A 216 37.11 -4.53 -18.16
C ASP A 216 38.06 -5.00 -19.28
N ARG A 217 37.52 -5.34 -20.45
CA ARG A 217 38.34 -5.71 -21.62
C ARG A 217 39.32 -4.62 -22.04
N LEU A 218 38.89 -3.36 -22.04
CA LEU A 218 39.73 -2.22 -22.40
C LEU A 218 40.85 -2.00 -21.38
N LEU A 219 40.55 -2.10 -20.08
CA LEU A 219 41.54 -1.97 -19.02
C LEU A 219 42.58 -3.09 -19.09
N ASN A 220 42.14 -4.35 -19.18
CA ASN A 220 43.03 -5.51 -19.29
C ASN A 220 43.91 -5.44 -20.55
N GLY A 221 43.36 -4.96 -21.68
CA GLY A 221 44.11 -4.76 -22.91
C GLY A 221 45.16 -3.66 -22.80
N ALA A 222 44.85 -2.56 -22.12
CA ALA A 222 45.80 -1.48 -21.87
C ALA A 222 46.91 -1.93 -20.91
N GLU A 223 46.56 -2.63 -19.83
CA GLU A 223 47.52 -3.18 -18.86
C GLU A 223 48.54 -4.11 -19.54
N ALA A 224 48.07 -5.04 -20.38
CA ALA A 224 48.93 -5.97 -21.11
C ALA A 224 49.88 -5.29 -22.14
N GLN A 225 49.55 -4.09 -22.61
CA GLN A 225 50.34 -3.35 -23.60
C GLN A 225 51.35 -2.37 -22.96
N ILE A 226 51.26 -2.13 -21.65
CA ILE A 226 52.12 -1.19 -20.91
C ILE A 226 53.41 -1.87 -20.40
N GLU A 227 53.59 -3.17 -20.60
CA GLU A 227 54.81 -3.90 -20.22
C GLU A 227 56.06 -3.35 -20.93
N ILE A 228 57.04 -2.88 -20.14
CA ILE A 228 58.31 -2.34 -20.64
C ILE A 228 59.38 -3.43 -20.54
N GLY A 229 60.25 -3.54 -21.56
CA GLY A 229 61.37 -4.48 -21.55
C GLY A 229 62.38 -4.17 -20.44
N GLN A 230 62.95 -5.20 -19.80
CA GLN A 230 63.83 -5.07 -18.63
C GLN A 230 65.03 -4.12 -18.84
N GLU A 231 65.55 -4.03 -20.06
CA GLU A 231 66.66 -3.12 -20.39
C GLU A 231 66.20 -1.66 -20.42
N ALA A 232 65.05 -1.37 -21.05
CA ALA A 232 64.46 -0.04 -21.05
C ALA A 232 64.00 0.39 -19.65
N ASP A 233 63.45 -0.54 -18.86
CA ASP A 233 63.04 -0.30 -17.48
C ASP A 233 64.25 0.03 -16.58
N ARG A 234 65.36 -0.71 -16.72
CA ARG A 234 66.63 -0.40 -16.05
C ARG A 234 67.16 0.98 -16.42
N VAL A 235 67.14 1.35 -17.70
CA VAL A 235 67.61 2.66 -18.18
C VAL A 235 66.71 3.80 -17.67
N LEU A 236 65.39 3.62 -17.70
CA LEU A 236 64.44 4.60 -17.18
C LEU A 236 64.64 4.83 -15.67
N LEU A 237 64.74 3.74 -14.90
CA LEU A 237 64.94 3.81 -13.46
C LEU A 237 66.32 4.34 -13.07
N SER A 238 67.38 4.04 -13.84
CA SER A 238 68.72 4.57 -13.57
C SER A 238 68.78 6.09 -13.83
N VAL A 239 68.23 6.56 -14.95
CA VAL A 239 68.21 7.98 -15.30
C VAL A 239 67.34 8.80 -14.34
N LEU A 240 66.24 8.23 -13.84
CA LEU A 240 65.38 8.90 -12.86
C LEU A 240 65.89 8.81 -11.42
N ALA A 241 66.83 7.90 -11.13
CA ALA A 241 67.45 7.75 -9.81
C ALA A 241 68.77 8.53 -9.66
N GLU A 242 69.35 9.04 -10.75
CA GLU A 242 70.48 9.96 -10.69
C GLU A 242 70.00 11.32 -10.12
N PRO A 243 70.65 11.86 -9.07
CA PRO A 243 70.33 13.20 -8.58
C PRO A 243 70.62 14.20 -9.71
N GLU A 244 69.72 15.18 -9.91
CA GLU A 244 69.95 16.27 -10.86
C GLU A 244 71.36 16.85 -10.63
N PRO A 245 72.18 17.01 -11.69
CA PRO A 245 73.51 17.58 -11.52
C PRO A 245 73.38 19.04 -11.09
N ASP A 246 73.93 19.35 -9.91
CA ASP A 246 74.04 20.71 -9.36
C ASP A 246 74.69 21.65 -10.39
N GLY A 247 73.85 22.42 -11.09
CA GLY A 247 74.25 23.61 -11.84
C GLY A 247 74.54 24.77 -10.87
N PRO A 248 75.40 25.73 -11.26
CA PRO A 248 76.24 26.48 -10.33
C PRO A 248 75.44 27.38 -9.40
N GLU A 249 75.81 27.27 -8.12
CA GLU A 249 75.52 28.15 -7.01
C GLU A 249 75.73 29.63 -7.38
N LEU A 250 74.63 30.36 -7.63
CA LEU A 250 74.60 31.81 -7.51
C LEU A 250 74.10 32.15 -6.10
N ALA A 251 75.03 32.72 -5.33
CA ALA A 251 75.00 33.03 -3.91
C ALA A 251 73.76 33.82 -3.41
N PRO A 252 73.50 33.81 -2.09
CA PRO A 252 72.21 34.13 -1.49
C PRO A 252 72.07 35.64 -1.23
N ALA A 253 70.83 36.14 -1.26
CA ALA A 253 70.27 37.04 -0.24
C ALA A 253 68.86 37.51 -0.62
N ARG A 254 67.86 37.24 0.23
CA ARG A 254 67.36 38.21 1.23
C ARG A 254 66.02 37.74 1.78
N ASP A 255 66.09 37.40 3.06
CA ASP A 255 65.10 37.63 4.10
C ASP A 255 63.89 38.49 3.69
N SER A 256 62.72 37.88 3.71
CA SER A 256 61.48 38.57 4.09
C SER A 256 60.45 37.54 4.59
N GLY A 257 60.42 37.41 5.93
CA GLY A 257 59.23 37.34 6.78
C GLY A 257 58.07 36.36 6.46
N PRO A 258 57.54 35.63 7.44
CA PRO A 258 56.40 34.75 7.21
C PRO A 258 55.05 35.49 7.30
N ILE A 259 54.00 34.83 6.77
CA ILE A 259 52.54 34.97 7.05
C ILE A 259 51.78 35.87 6.03
N PRO A 260 50.51 35.60 5.58
CA PRO A 260 49.45 34.76 6.20
C PRO A 260 48.68 33.73 5.34
N LEU A 261 48.14 32.74 6.06
CA LEU A 261 46.90 32.03 5.77
C LEU A 261 45.71 33.01 5.71
N VAL A 262 45.11 33.17 4.53
CA VAL A 262 43.84 33.88 4.37
C VAL A 262 42.70 32.93 4.73
N ARG A 263 42.08 33.22 5.87
CA ARG A 263 40.71 32.82 6.20
C ARG A 263 39.72 33.84 5.62
N ASP A 264 38.53 33.32 5.37
CA ASP A 264 37.20 33.94 5.40
C ASP A 264 36.51 34.42 4.10
N ALA A 265 35.50 33.61 3.77
CA ALA A 265 34.08 33.98 3.72
C ALA A 265 33.48 34.57 2.44
N LYS A 266 32.58 33.79 1.84
CA LYS A 266 31.29 34.32 1.37
C LYS A 266 30.14 33.57 2.04
N LYS A 267 29.33 34.36 2.76
CA LYS A 267 27.99 34.05 3.26
C LYS A 267 27.04 33.77 2.09
N SER A 268 26.15 32.80 2.24
CA SER A 268 24.83 32.83 1.60
C SER A 268 23.79 32.29 2.58
N ASP A 269 22.81 33.13 2.86
CA ASP A 269 21.73 32.96 3.82
C ASP A 269 20.82 31.75 3.55
N ARG A 270 20.46 31.02 4.62
CA ARG A 270 19.19 30.30 4.72
C ARG A 270 18.65 30.35 6.16
N PRO A 271 17.33 30.52 6.34
CA PRO A 271 16.70 30.69 7.65
C PRO A 271 16.36 29.34 8.33
N PRO A 272 16.26 29.29 9.68
CA PRO A 272 15.80 28.11 10.39
C PRO A 272 14.27 28.08 10.48
N ARG A 273 13.67 26.94 10.14
CA ARG A 273 12.23 26.66 10.31
C ARG A 273 12.03 25.53 11.32
N GLY A 274 11.21 25.80 12.34
CA GLY A 274 10.29 24.80 12.89
C GLY A 274 10.66 24.16 14.23
N GLN A 275 10.46 24.89 15.33
CA GLN A 275 10.12 24.26 16.60
C GLN A 275 8.69 23.70 16.52
N LYS A 276 8.57 22.42 16.85
CA LYS A 276 7.30 21.70 17.01
C LYS A 276 6.56 22.25 18.23
N LYS A 277 5.30 22.66 18.02
CA LYS A 277 4.31 22.79 19.09
C LYS A 277 3.88 21.39 19.52
N ALA A 278 4.01 21.11 20.82
CA ALA A 278 3.27 20.06 21.48
C ALA A 278 1.83 20.55 21.70
N ALA A 279 0.86 19.69 21.40
CA ALA A 279 -0.53 19.84 21.78
C ALA A 279 -0.92 18.60 22.60
N SER A 280 -1.09 18.80 23.90
CA SER A 280 -1.95 18.06 24.81
C SER A 280 -2.19 18.97 26.01
#